data_AF-A0A7X6ZEK3-F1
#
_entry.id   AF-A0A7X6ZEK3-F1
#
_cell.length_a   1.000
_cell.length_b   1.000
_cell.length_c   1.000
_cell.angle_alpha   90.00
_cell.angle_beta   90.00
_cell.angle_gamma   90.00
#
_symmetry.space_group_name_H-M   'P 1'
#
loop_
_entity.id
_entity.type
_entity.pdbx_description
1 polymer ?
#
loop_
_entity_poly.entity_id
_entity_poly.type
_entity_poly.pdbx_seq_one_letter_code
_entity_poly.pdbx_strand_id
1 'polypeptide(L)' 'MFGLIGNFGPWELGFILIIILIIVGPGKLPQVGQSIGKAIQNFKKAREDDDEKELDTGKEDKKIPEEYKDKE' A
#
# COMPACT_ATOMS: atom_id res chain seq x y z
N MET A 1 15.11 -19.85 -36.96
CA MET A 1 13.82 -19.80 -36.24
C MET A 1 14.13 -19.61 -34.77
N PHE A 2 14.31 -18.36 -34.34
CA PHE A 2 13.28 -17.54 -33.64
C PHE A 2 12.85 -18.14 -32.29
N GLY A 3 13.68 -17.88 -31.27
CA GLY A 3 13.29 -17.99 -29.87
C GLY A 3 12.30 -16.87 -29.53
N LEU A 4 11.02 -17.21 -29.41
CA LEU A 4 9.92 -16.26 -29.22
C LEU A 4 9.47 -16.10 -27.76
N ILE A 5 10.13 -16.74 -26.78
CA ILE A 5 9.62 -16.74 -25.39
C ILE A 5 10.70 -16.45 -24.34
N GLY A 6 12.00 -16.61 -24.65
CA GLY A 6 13.09 -16.48 -23.67
C GLY A 6 13.88 -15.16 -23.70
N ASN A 7 13.65 -14.29 -24.68
CA ASN A 7 14.46 -13.10 -24.94
C ASN A 7 13.74 -11.78 -24.59
N PHE A 8 12.64 -11.81 -23.84
CA PHE A 8 12.05 -10.58 -23.26
C PHE A 8 12.96 -10.08 -22.13
N GLY A 9 14.05 -9.42 -22.52
CA GLY A 9 14.97 -8.80 -21.61
C GLY A 9 14.42 -7.49 -21.06
N PRO A 10 15.14 -6.89 -20.09
CA PRO A 10 14.83 -5.56 -19.57
C PRO A 10 14.76 -4.49 -20.68
N TRP A 11 15.45 -4.72 -21.79
CA TRP A 11 15.52 -3.80 -22.92
C TRP A 11 14.21 -3.75 -23.72
N GLU A 12 13.63 -4.91 -24.04
CA GLU A 12 12.35 -5.04 -24.73
C GLU A 12 11.20 -4.51 -23.87
N LEU A 13 11.20 -4.83 -22.57
CA LEU A 13 10.21 -4.31 -21.63
C LEU A 13 10.30 -2.78 -21.50
N GLY A 14 11.53 -2.24 -21.46
CA GLY A 14 11.76 -0.80 -21.47
C GLY A 14 11.24 -0.11 -22.73
N PHE A 15 11.43 -0.74 -23.91
CA PHE A 15 10.94 -0.19 -25.17
C PHE A 15 9.41 -0.12 -25.23
N ILE A 16 8.73 -1.17 -24.78
CA ILE A 16 7.26 -1.21 -24.67
C ILE A 16 6.77 -0.15 -23.67
N LEU A 17 7.45 -0.01 -22.52
CA LEU A 17 7.12 0.99 -21.52
C LEU A 17 7.21 2.41 -22.10
N ILE A 18 8.24 2.70 -22.91
CA ILE A 18 8.40 4.01 -23.59
C ILE A 18 7.21 4.29 -24.52
N ILE A 19 6.76 3.31 -25.32
CA ILE A 19 5.61 3.50 -26.22
C ILE A 19 4.34 3.82 -25.43
N ILE A 20 4.08 3.06 -24.36
CA ILE A 20 2.92 3.30 -23.47
C ILE A 20 3.03 4.69 -22.83
N LEU A 21 4.23 5.09 -22.43
CA LEU A 21 4.51 6.40 -21.85
C LEU A 21 4.28 7.56 -22.81
N ILE A 22 4.49 7.38 -24.12
CA ILE A 22 4.17 8.41 -25.11
C ILE A 22 2.65 8.60 -25.21
N ILE A 23 1.88 7.51 -25.19
CA ILE A 23 0.41 7.55 -25.30
C ILE A 23 -0.22 8.11 -24.02
N VAL A 24 0.24 7.65 -22.85
CA VAL A 24 -0.35 7.96 -21.55
C VAL A 24 0.27 9.22 -20.91
N GLY A 25 1.55 9.47 -21.20
CA GLY A 25 2.34 10.55 -20.61
C GLY A 25 3.07 10.10 -19.32
N PRO A 26 4.36 10.46 -19.13
CA PRO A 26 5.14 10.05 -17.96
C PRO A 26 4.63 10.62 -16.63
N GLY A 27 3.89 11.73 -16.65
CA GLY A 27 3.29 12.30 -15.45
C GLY A 27 2.07 11.53 -14.92
N LYS A 28 1.41 10.70 -15.74
CA LYS A 28 0.20 9.98 -15.33
C LYS A 28 0.50 8.68 -14.59
N LEU A 29 1.59 7.99 -14.93
CA LEU A 29 2.03 6.78 -14.22
C LEU A 29 2.24 6.98 -12.71
N PRO A 30 2.97 8.00 -12.22
CA PRO A 30 3.15 8.19 -10.78
C PRO A 30 1.84 8.54 -10.08
N GLN A 31 0.93 9.27 -10.73
CA GLN A 31 -0.38 9.60 -10.16
C GLN A 31 -1.23 8.32 -9.95
N VAL A 32 -1.27 7.44 -10.94
CA VAL A 32 -1.94 6.13 -10.84
C VAL A 32 -1.26 5.26 -9.79
N GLY A 33 0.08 5.18 -9.81
CA GLY A 33 0.86 4.42 -8.82
C GLY A 33 0.62 4.90 -7.38
N GLN A 34 0.52 6.20 -7.13
CA GLN A 34 0.19 6.75 -5.81
C GLN A 34 -1.22 6.35 -5.36
N SER A 35 -2.20 6.36 -6.26
CA SER A 35 -3.58 5.96 -5.93
C SER A 35 -3.69 4.46 -5.60
N ILE A 36 -3.03 3.61 -6.39
CA ILE A 36 -2.97 2.17 -6.18
C ILE A 36 -2.18 1.87 -4.91
N GLY A 37 -1.06 2.56 -4.68
CA GLY A 37 -0.24 2.39 -3.49
C GLY A 37 -1.00 2.70 -2.19
N LYS A 38 -1.77 3.80 -2.17
CA LYS A 38 -2.66 4.13 -1.06
C LYS A 38 -3.75 3.07 -0.86
N ALA A 39 -4.35 2.59 -1.95
CA ALA A 39 -5.34 1.51 -1.87
C ALA A 39 -4.72 0.24 -1.27
N ILE A 40 -3.58 -0.24 -1.78
CA ILE A 40 -2.87 -1.41 -1.25
C ILE A 40 -2.48 -1.21 0.22
N GLN A 41 -2.00 -0.03 0.60
CA GLN A 41 -1.68 0.29 1.98
C GLN A 41 -2.90 0.18 2.90
N ASN A 42 -4.03 0.74 2.50
CA ASN A 42 -5.28 0.67 3.26
C ASN A 42 -5.85 -0.76 3.30
N PHE A 43 -5.73 -1.52 2.20
CA PHE A 43 -6.08 -2.94 2.16
C PHE A 43 -5.22 -3.77 3.11
N LYS A 44 -3.90 -3.49 3.16
CA LYS A 44 -2.99 -4.16 4.07
C LYS A 44 -3.34 -3.84 5.53
N LYS A 45 -3.55 -2.56 5.86
CA LYS A 45 -3.97 -2.13 7.20
C LYS A 45 -5.30 -2.75 7.62
N ALA A 46 -6.30 -2.75 6.76
CA ALA A 46 -7.59 -3.35 7.08
C ALA A 46 -7.47 -4.86 7.33
N ARG A 47 -6.58 -5.56 6.62
CA ARG A 47 -6.28 -6.97 6.90
C ARG A 47 -5.57 -7.17 8.23
N GLU A 48 -4.53 -6.37 8.50
CA GLU A 48 -3.82 -6.40 9.79
C GLU A 48 -4.77 -6.05 10.96
N ASP A 49 -5.63 -5.05 10.80
CA ASP A 49 -6.64 -4.66 11.80
C ASP A 49 -7.71 -5.75 12.00
N ASP A 50 -8.07 -6.50 10.96
CA ASP A 50 -9.02 -7.62 11.09
C ASP A 50 -8.37 -8.84 11.75
N ASP A 51 -7.08 -9.08 11.50
CA ASP A 51 -6.28 -10.10 12.20
C ASP A 51 -6.01 -9.70 13.68
N GLU A 52 -5.85 -8.41 13.98
CA GLU A 52 -5.69 -7.88 15.35
C GLU A 52 -7.01 -7.81 16.13
N LYS A 53 -8.16 -7.61 15.47
CA LYS A 53 -9.49 -7.61 16.10
C LYS A 53 -9.94 -8.98 16.61
N GLU A 54 -9.33 -10.09 16.18
CA GLU A 54 -9.51 -11.40 16.83
C GLU A 54 -8.69 -11.53 18.14
N LEU A 55 -7.76 -10.61 18.43
CA LEU A 55 -6.87 -10.67 19.60
C LEU A 55 -6.97 -9.50 20.60
N ASP A 56 -7.71 -8.42 20.32
CA ASP A 56 -7.83 -7.30 21.25
C ASP A 56 -9.28 -6.76 21.37
N THR A 57 -10.05 -7.34 22.29
CA THR A 57 -11.15 -6.65 22.98
C THR A 57 -10.59 -5.88 24.19
N GLY A 58 -9.46 -5.18 24.05
CA GLY A 58 -8.58 -4.99 25.20
C GLY A 58 -7.68 -3.76 25.24
N LYS A 59 -7.84 -2.72 24.44
CA LYS A 59 -7.12 -1.43 24.53
C LYS A 59 -7.75 -0.51 23.47
N GLU A 60 -8.56 0.50 23.78
CA GLU A 60 -8.20 1.75 24.46
C GLU A 60 -9.51 2.50 24.80
N ASP A 61 -9.78 2.73 26.10
CA ASP A 61 -10.51 3.91 26.59
C ASP A 61 -10.51 3.90 28.13
N LYS A 62 -9.35 4.20 28.73
CA LYS A 62 -9.26 4.65 30.12
C LYS A 62 -8.26 5.80 30.22
N LYS A 63 -8.67 6.97 29.75
CA LYS A 63 -8.22 8.23 30.36
C LYS A 63 -8.89 8.33 31.72
N ILE A 64 -8.22 7.84 32.75
CA ILE A 64 -8.62 8.06 34.15
C ILE A 64 -8.02 9.41 34.55
N PRO A 65 -8.82 10.44 34.87
CA PRO A 65 -8.29 11.69 35.41
C PRO A 65 -7.62 11.42 36.77
N GLU A 66 -6.39 11.89 36.88
CA GLU A 66 -5.54 11.85 38.06
C GLU A 66 -6.03 12.88 39.08
N GLU A 67 -7.14 12.62 39.75
CA GLU A 67 -7.64 13.51 40.82
C GLU A 67 -8.51 12.73 41.80
N TYR A 68 -7.88 12.02 42.75
CA TYR A 68 -8.41 11.75 44.10
C TYR A 68 -7.36 10.99 44.91
N LYS A 69 -6.35 11.70 45.41
CA LYS A 69 -5.43 11.15 46.41
C LYS A 69 -5.13 12.17 47.50
N ASP A 70 -6.21 12.75 48.03
CA ASP A 70 -6.18 13.49 49.28
C ASP A 70 -7.38 13.05 50.12
N LYS A 71 -7.11 12.77 51.41
CA LYS A 71 -7.99 12.22 52.47
C LYS A 71 -7.98 10.69 52.62
N GLU A 72 -7.02 10.17 53.38
CA GLU A 72 -7.20 9.62 54.76
C GLU A 72 -5.86 9.18 55.36
#